data_AF-A0A2D6YAP2-F1
#
_entry.id   AF-A0A2D6YAP2-F1
#
_cell.length_a   1.000
_cell.length_b   1.000
_cell.length_c   1.000
_cell.angle_alpha   90.00
_cell.angle_beta   90.00
_cell.angle_gamma   90.00
#
_symmetry.space_group_name_H-M   'P 1'
#
loop_
_entity.id
_entity.type
_entity.pdbx_description
1 polymer ?
#
loop_
_entity_poly.entity_id
_entity_poly.type
_entity_poly.pdbx_seq_one_letter_code
_entity_poly.pdbx_strand_id
1 'polypeptide(L)'
;MKNFTAPFLLNTKRDGQESVTSALGDLIGQTVCVSYTTVKSDDGSFGDRKHFEPQISVEAELEGSAETGRFRVLLNDSTYSYFFDDSVWSMGQDVGKTAKIFIS
;
A
#
# COMPACT_ATOMS: atom_id res chain seq x y z
N MET A 1 -17.12 -5.45 -6.82
CA MET A 1 -15.76 -4.93 -7.05
C MET A 1 -15.88 -3.52 -7.61
N LYS A 2 -15.42 -2.51 -6.88
CA LYS A 2 -15.19 -1.18 -7.49
C LYS A 2 -13.84 -1.26 -8.18
N ASN A 3 -13.85 -1.36 -9.50
CA ASN A 3 -12.62 -1.22 -10.28
C ASN A 3 -12.30 0.27 -10.37
N PHE A 4 -11.08 0.66 -10.02
CA PHE A 4 -10.62 2.01 -10.33
C PHE A 4 -10.68 2.21 -11.85
N THR A 5 -11.55 3.12 -12.29
CA THR A 5 -11.80 3.40 -13.72
C THR A 5 -10.84 4.46 -14.28
N ALA A 6 -10.03 5.06 -13.41
CA ALA A 6 -9.03 6.06 -13.74
C ALA A 6 -7.72 5.74 -12.99
N PRO A 7 -6.55 6.10 -13.57
CA PRO A 7 -5.29 5.92 -12.88
C PRO A 7 -5.23 6.85 -11.65
N PHE A 8 -4.56 6.41 -10.59
CA PHE A 8 -4.36 7.22 -9.41
C PHE A 8 -2.93 7.09 -8.86
N LEU A 9 -2.51 8.14 -8.16
CA LEU A 9 -1.30 8.17 -7.36
C LEU A 9 -1.59 8.98 -6.11
N LEU A 10 -1.46 8.35 -4.94
CA LEU A 10 -1.69 8.96 -3.64
C LEU A 10 -0.41 8.88 -2.79
N ASN A 11 -0.16 9.90 -1.99
CA ASN A 11 0.83 9.88 -0.92
C ASN A 11 0.36 10.68 0.29
N THR A 12 0.78 10.26 1.48
CA THR A 12 0.31 10.85 2.74
C THR A 12 0.70 12.33 2.91
N LYS A 13 1.84 12.75 2.33
CA LYS A 13 2.31 14.15 2.41
C LYS A 13 1.45 15.14 1.62
N ARG A 14 0.90 14.74 0.47
CA ARG A 14 0.11 15.61 -0.42
C ARG A 14 -1.39 15.43 -0.23
N ASP A 15 -1.83 14.17 -0.13
CA ASP A 15 -3.25 13.80 -0.23
C ASP A 15 -3.89 13.50 1.13
N GLY A 16 -3.07 13.39 2.19
CA GLY A 16 -3.50 13.10 3.55
C GLY A 16 -3.75 11.62 3.82
N GLN A 17 -3.71 11.24 5.10
CA GLN A 17 -3.90 9.86 5.53
C GLN A 17 -5.31 9.32 5.20
N GLU A 18 -6.35 10.15 5.36
CA GLU A 18 -7.74 9.77 5.12
C GLU A 18 -7.97 9.30 3.67
N SER A 19 -7.39 10.01 2.68
CA SER A 19 -7.47 9.64 1.27
C SER A 19 -6.81 8.29 0.99
N VAL A 20 -5.68 8.01 1.65
CA VAL A 20 -4.95 6.73 1.53
C VAL A 20 -5.77 5.60 2.16
N THR A 21 -6.27 5.78 3.39
CA THR A 21 -7.10 4.79 4.09
C THR A 21 -8.38 4.48 3.31
N SER A 22 -9.04 5.49 2.73
CA SER A 22 -10.20 5.30 1.86
C SER A 22 -9.86 4.48 0.61
N ALA A 23 -8.74 4.79 -0.07
CA ALA A 23 -8.32 4.06 -1.25
C ALA A 23 -7.93 2.61 -0.94
N LEU A 24 -7.29 2.34 0.21
CA LEU A 24 -7.04 0.98 0.70
C LEU A 24 -8.35 0.22 0.93
N GLY A 25 -9.35 0.88 1.51
CA GLY A 25 -10.68 0.31 1.70
C GLY A 25 -11.34 -0.14 0.39
N ASP A 26 -11.22 0.66 -0.68
CA ASP A 26 -11.75 0.31 -2.00
C ASP A 26 -10.99 -0.86 -2.67
N LEU A 27 -9.73 -1.13 -2.27
CA LEU A 27 -8.91 -2.23 -2.77
C LEU A 27 -9.12 -3.56 -2.04
N ILE A 28 -9.89 -3.61 -0.94
CA ILE A 28 -10.15 -4.86 -0.20
C ILE A 28 -10.82 -5.89 -1.14
N GLY A 29 -10.32 -7.13 -1.10
CA GLY A 29 -10.73 -8.24 -1.97
C GLY A 29 -10.14 -8.18 -3.39
N GLN A 30 -9.22 -7.25 -3.66
CA GLN A 30 -8.49 -7.19 -4.94
C GLN A 30 -7.06 -7.69 -4.76
N THR A 31 -6.48 -8.25 -5.83
CA THR A 31 -5.04 -8.50 -5.88
C THR A 31 -4.29 -7.17 -5.94
N VAL A 32 -3.42 -6.96 -4.96
CA VAL A 32 -2.54 -5.80 -4.85
C VAL A 32 -1.10 -6.28 -4.74
N CYS A 33 -0.16 -5.39 -5.05
CA CYS A 33 1.25 -5.63 -4.81
C CYS A 33 1.74 -4.71 -3.69
N VAL A 34 2.02 -5.31 -2.54
CA VAL A 34 2.54 -4.63 -1.36
C VAL A 34 4.06 -4.72 -1.36
N SER A 35 4.74 -3.58 -1.32
CA SER A 35 6.18 -3.45 -1.31
C SER A 35 6.64 -2.84 0.00
N TYR A 36 7.34 -3.64 0.81
CA TYR A 36 7.98 -3.22 2.06
C TYR A 36 9.34 -2.61 1.75
N THR A 37 9.53 -1.37 2.20
CA THR A 37 10.68 -0.55 1.84
C THR A 37 11.37 -0.11 3.13
N THR A 38 12.69 -0.32 3.23
CA THR A 38 13.46 0.24 4.34
C THR A 38 13.69 1.72 4.12
N VAL A 39 13.19 2.55 5.02
CA VAL A 39 13.55 3.97 5.06
C VAL A 39 14.94 4.07 5.70
N LYS A 40 16.00 4.11 4.89
CA LYS A 40 17.31 4.56 5.38
C LYS A 40 17.55 5.98 4.92
N SER A 41 16.98 6.92 5.66
CA SER A 41 17.35 8.33 5.59
C SER A 41 17.46 8.84 7.02
N ASP A 42 18.63 9.36 7.37
CA ASP A 42 19.02 9.74 8.75
C ASP A 42 18.16 10.89 9.32
N ASP A 43 17.31 11.51 8.50
CA ASP A 43 16.43 12.63 8.85
C ASP A 43 14.97 12.20 9.13
N GLY A 44 14.68 10.89 9.14
CA GLY A 44 13.32 10.38 9.33
C GLY A 44 12.37 10.71 8.17
N SER A 45 12.90 11.12 7.01
CA SER A 45 12.08 11.38 5.84
C SER A 45 11.69 10.07 5.15
N PHE A 46 10.38 9.84 5.03
CA PHE A 46 9.84 8.72 4.26
C PHE A 46 10.18 8.88 2.76
N GLY A 47 10.87 7.88 2.21
CA GLY A 47 10.85 7.54 0.79
C GLY A 47 11.37 8.61 -0.16
N ASP A 48 12.65 8.99 -0.10
CA ASP A 48 13.27 9.62 -1.26
C ASP A 48 13.52 8.54 -2.34
N ARG A 49 13.10 8.80 -3.59
CA ARG A 49 13.30 7.90 -4.74
C ARG A 49 14.77 7.50 -4.92
N LYS A 50 15.70 8.32 -4.41
CA LYS A 50 17.15 8.09 -4.45
C LYS A 50 17.62 6.91 -3.60
N HIS A 51 16.83 6.47 -2.61
CA HIS A 51 17.17 5.37 -1.69
C HIS A 51 16.04 4.32 -1.61
N PHE A 52 15.19 4.25 -2.64
CA PHE A 52 14.12 3.28 -2.72
C PHE A 52 14.68 1.89 -3.07
N GLU A 53 14.91 1.08 -2.04
CA GLU A 53 15.22 -0.35 -2.19
C GLU A 53 14.06 -1.18 -1.61
N PRO A 54 13.16 -1.70 -2.46
CA PRO A 54 12.11 -2.60 -2.01
C PRO A 54 12.77 -3.89 -1.49
N GLN A 55 12.61 -4.15 -0.19
CA GLN A 55 13.20 -5.32 0.46
C GLN A 55 12.40 -6.58 0.12
N ILE A 56 11.07 -6.44 0.12
CA ILE A 56 10.13 -7.53 -0.16
C ILE A 56 8.94 -6.95 -0.93
N SER A 57 8.51 -7.61 -2.01
CA SER A 57 7.25 -7.31 -2.69
C SER A 57 6.39 -8.56 -2.78
N VAL A 58 5.11 -8.42 -2.45
CA VAL A 58 4.13 -9.51 -2.40
C VAL A 58 2.94 -9.12 -3.26
N GLU A 59 2.56 -9.98 -4.19
CA GLU A 59 1.32 -9.83 -4.96
C GLU A 59 0.28 -10.86 -4.48
N ALA A 60 -0.78 -10.38 -3.83
CA ALA A 60 -1.80 -11.20 -3.19
C ALA A 60 -3.10 -10.41 -2.96
N GLU A 61 -4.17 -11.10 -2.56
CA GLU A 61 -5.44 -10.46 -2.20
C GLU A 61 -5.28 -9.60 -0.93
N LEU A 62 -5.77 -8.36 -0.98
CA LEU A 62 -5.83 -7.47 0.16
C LEU A 62 -7.02 -7.80 1.06
N GLU A 63 -6.74 -8.06 2.33
CA GLU A 63 -7.75 -8.22 3.37
C GLU A 63 -7.57 -7.13 4.43
N GLY A 64 -8.64 -6.71 5.11
CA GLY A 64 -8.52 -5.72 6.18
C GLY A 64 -9.80 -4.97 6.48
N SER A 65 -9.67 -3.88 7.22
CA SER A 65 -10.74 -2.94 7.52
C SER A 65 -10.21 -1.51 7.58
N ALA A 66 -10.74 -0.66 6.70
CA ALA A 66 -10.48 0.78 6.70
C ALA A 66 -10.94 1.46 8.00
N GLU A 67 -11.95 0.93 8.69
CA GLU A 67 -12.42 1.48 9.99
C GLU A 67 -11.38 1.33 11.10
N THR A 68 -10.58 0.24 11.03
CA THR A 68 -9.56 -0.06 12.05
C THR A 68 -8.14 0.30 11.61
N GLY A 69 -7.93 0.69 10.34
CA GLY A 69 -6.61 0.93 9.75
C GLY A 69 -5.74 -0.32 9.63
N ARG A 70 -6.30 -1.53 9.74
CA ARG A 70 -5.55 -2.80 9.76
C ARG A 70 -5.75 -3.58 8.48
N PHE A 71 -4.63 -3.95 7.86
CA PHE A 71 -4.61 -4.65 6.58
C PHE A 71 -3.63 -5.82 6.60
N ARG A 72 -3.85 -6.78 5.71
CA ARG A 72 -2.96 -7.92 5.50
C ARG A 72 -3.04 -8.45 4.08
N VAL A 73 -2.00 -9.15 3.67
CA VAL A 73 -1.97 -9.94 2.43
C VAL A 73 -1.63 -11.38 2.74
N LEU A 74 -2.35 -12.32 2.14
CA LEU A 74 -2.10 -13.76 2.27
C LEU A 74 -0.88 -14.15 1.42
N LEU A 75 0.21 -14.58 2.05
CA LEU A 75 1.43 -15.00 1.34
C LEU A 75 1.33 -16.44 0.83
N ASN A 76 0.66 -17.28 1.62
CA ASN A 76 0.36 -18.69 1.35
C ASN A 76 -0.73 -19.16 2.32
N ASP A 77 -1.19 -20.40 2.20
CA ASP A 77 -2.31 -21.00 2.95
C ASP A 77 -2.23 -20.89 4.49
N SER A 78 -1.07 -20.56 5.06
CA SER A 78 -0.89 -20.43 6.51
C SER A 78 -0.20 -19.15 6.98
N THR A 79 0.20 -18.26 6.06
CA THR A 79 1.05 -17.10 6.37
C THR A 79 0.47 -15.81 5.82
N TYR A 80 0.41 -14.78 6.67
CA TYR A 80 -0.02 -13.44 6.30
C TYR A 80 1.11 -12.44 6.57
N SER A 81 1.18 -11.40 5.74
CA SER A 81 1.93 -10.19 6.06
C SER A 81 0.95 -9.10 6.47
N TYR A 82 1.17 -8.49 7.63
CA TYR A 82 0.30 -7.47 8.20
C TYR A 82 0.88 -6.07 8.02
N PHE A 83 0.02 -5.07 7.96
CA PHE A 83 0.42 -3.66 7.96
C PHE A 83 -0.73 -2.76 8.42
N PHE A 84 -0.38 -1.51 8.72
CA PHE A 84 -1.31 -0.47 9.12
C PHE A 84 -1.38 0.62 8.05
N ASP A 85 -2.49 1.34 7.98
CA ASP A 85 -2.66 2.44 7.02
C ASP A 85 -1.63 3.56 7.23
N ASP A 86 -1.28 3.88 8.47
CA ASP A 86 -0.26 4.87 8.83
C ASP A 86 1.17 4.46 8.39
N SER A 87 1.36 3.19 8.03
CA SER A 87 2.62 2.67 7.50
C SER A 87 2.70 2.80 5.98
N VAL A 88 1.61 3.18 5.31
CA VAL A 88 1.55 3.39 3.86
C VAL A 88 1.93 4.83 3.54
N TRP A 89 3.06 5.03 2.89
CA TRP A 89 3.51 6.38 2.52
C TRP A 89 3.11 6.76 1.09
N SER A 90 2.94 5.80 0.19
CA SER A 90 2.43 6.02 -1.17
C SER A 90 1.76 4.78 -1.76
N MET A 91 0.83 5.01 -2.67
CA MET A 91 0.21 3.96 -3.48
C MET A 91 -0.23 4.50 -4.84
N GLY A 92 -0.35 3.62 -5.82
CA GLY A 92 -0.82 4.01 -7.14
C GLY A 92 -1.27 2.82 -7.98
N GLN A 93 -2.05 3.12 -9.02
CA GLN A 93 -2.56 2.13 -9.95
C GLN A 93 -2.74 2.77 -11.33
N ASP A 94 -2.28 2.07 -12.36
CA ASP A 94 -2.67 2.33 -13.76
C ASP A 94 -3.92 1.53 -14.13
N VAL A 95 -4.70 2.03 -15.10
CA VAL A 95 -5.95 1.37 -15.53
C VAL A 95 -5.69 -0.08 -15.95
N GLY A 96 -6.41 -1.01 -15.31
CA GLY A 96 -6.29 -2.45 -15.58
C GLY A 96 -4.99 -3.10 -15.08
N LYS A 97 -4.23 -2.43 -14.21
CA LYS A 97 -3.02 -2.97 -13.57
C LYS A 97 -3.23 -3.21 -12.08
N THR A 98 -2.41 -4.08 -11.49
CA THR A 98 -2.36 -4.32 -10.05
C THR A 98 -1.95 -3.04 -9.31
N ALA A 99 -2.71 -2.64 -8.30
CA ALA A 99 -2.35 -1.51 -7.44
C ALA A 99 -1.02 -1.81 -6.71
N LYS A 100 -0.15 -0.81 -6.61
CA LYS A 100 1.14 -0.86 -5.91
C LYS A 100 1.01 -0.07 -4.62
N ILE A 101 1.30 -0.70 -3.49
CA ILE A 101 1.22 -0.12 -2.13
C ILE A 101 2.63 -0.14 -1.54
N PHE A 102 3.14 1.02 -1.15
CA PHE A 102 4.48 1.16 -0.56
C PHE A 102 4.38 1.38 0.94
N ILE A 103 5.03 0.49 1.68
CA ILE A 103 5.04 0.44 3.14
C ILE A 103 6.44 0.76 3.65
N SER A 104 6.52 1.59 4.67
CA SER A 104 7.74 1.92 5.42
C SER A 104 7.80 1.23 6.78
#